data_AF-A0A915D032-F1
#
_entry.id   AF-A0A915D032-F1
#
_cell.length_a   1.000
_cell.length_b   1.000
_cell.length_c   1.000
_cell.angle_alpha   90.00
_cell.angle_beta   90.00
_cell.angle_gamma   90.00
#
_symmetry.space_group_name_H-M   'P 1'
#
loop_
_entity.id
_entity.type
_entity.pdbx_description
1 polymer ?
#
loop_
_entity_poly.entity_id
_entity_poly.type
_entity_poly.pdbx_seq_one_letter_code
_entity_poly.pdbx_strand_id
1 'polypeptide(L)'
;MICVSSNHSTIHIFQLNKLTENLRLKKMERYLKGDVSFSRLRALTPNKAAGICQCAFDKNSDSIIALANDGSYFNFQFDKNTGSCKKQNYCFSLS
;
A
#
# COMPACT_ATOMS: atom_id res chain seq x y z
N MET A 1 1.86 -0.81 10.70
CA MET A 1 1.97 -0.01 9.48
C MET A 1 0.59 0.01 8.82
N ILE A 2 0.26 1.04 8.06
CA ILE A 2 -0.99 1.14 7.28
C ILE A 2 -0.62 1.25 5.81
N CYS A 3 -1.37 0.59 4.92
CA CYS A 3 -1.31 0.78 3.49
C CYS A 3 -2.61 1.44 2.99
N VAL A 4 -2.50 2.42 2.08
CA VAL A 4 -3.64 3.17 1.54
C VAL A 4 -3.50 3.29 0.03
N SER A 5 -4.51 2.82 -0.72
CA SER A 5 -4.62 3.06 -2.17
C SER A 5 -5.30 4.39 -2.45
N SER A 6 -4.86 5.07 -3.51
CA SER A 6 -5.46 6.30 -4.03
C SER A 6 -6.19 6.04 -5.36
N ASN A 7 -7.09 6.94 -5.72
CA ASN A 7 -7.72 7.00 -7.03
C ASN A 7 -6.75 7.36 -8.18
N HIS A 8 -5.47 7.61 -7.88
CA HIS A 8 -4.42 7.87 -8.86
C HIS A 8 -3.48 6.66 -9.07
N SER A 9 -3.94 5.45 -8.74
CA SER A 9 -3.19 4.19 -8.88
C SER A 9 -1.86 4.21 -8.12
N THR A 10 -1.85 4.85 -6.94
CA THR A 10 -0.72 4.82 -6.02
C THR A 10 -1.09 4.19 -4.70
N ILE A 11 -0.13 3.52 -4.08
CA ILE A 11 -0.26 2.97 -2.73
C ILE A 11 0.75 3.67 -1.84
N HIS A 12 0.27 4.16 -0.70
CA HIS A 12 1.06 4.83 0.31
C HIS A 12 1.18 3.94 1.53
N ILE A 13 2.41 3.81 2.03
CA ILE A 13 2.70 3.06 3.26
C ILE A 13 3.01 4.08 4.35
N PHE A 14 2.36 3.94 5.50
CA PHE A 14 2.58 4.77 6.68
C PHE A 14 3.06 3.90 7.84
N GLN A 15 4.15 4.32 8.47
CA GLN A 15 4.55 3.77 9.75
C GLN A 15 3.73 4.43 10.85
N LEU A 16 3.10 3.60 11.68
CA LEU A 16 2.38 4.08 12.85
C LEU A 16 3.37 4.18 14.00
N ASN A 17 3.43 5.34 14.64
CA ASN A 17 4.12 5.47 15.92
C ASN A 17 3.29 4.72 16.98
N LYS A 18 3.93 3.85 17.76
CA LYS A 18 3.27 3.22 18.92
C LYS A 18 2.95 4.32 19.93
N LEU A 19 1.67 4.61 20.11
CA LEU A 19 1.20 5.24 21.34
C LEU A 19 0.88 4.13 22.33
N THR A 20 1.53 4.17 23.49
CA THR A 20 1.38 3.25 24.63
C THR A 20 -0.01 3.26 25.26
N GLU A 21 -0.97 4.03 24.74
CA GLU A 21 -2.25 4.25 25.41
C GLU A 21 -3.46 3.89 24.52
N ASN A 22 -4.34 3.09 25.11
CA ASN A 22 -5.62 2.62 24.57
C ASN A 22 -6.54 3.78 24.18
N LEU A 23 -6.40 4.31 22.97
CA LEU A 23 -7.30 5.34 22.45
C LEU A 23 -8.25 4.73 21.41
N ARG A 24 -9.47 4.47 21.88
CA ARG A 24 -10.66 4.20 21.06
C ARG A 24 -10.77 5.21 19.92
N LEU A 25 -10.48 4.77 18.69
CA LEU A 25 -11.04 5.19 17.39
C LEU A 25 -11.30 6.70 17.14
N LYS A 26 -10.66 7.63 17.85
CA LYS A 26 -10.85 9.07 17.64
C LYS A 26 -9.93 9.58 16.52
N LYS A 27 -10.43 9.48 15.29
CA LYS A 27 -9.89 10.06 14.05
C LYS A 27 -8.45 9.66 13.72
N MET A 28 -8.34 8.63 12.86
CA MET A 28 -7.10 8.13 12.26
C MET A 28 -6.19 9.24 11.69
N GLU A 29 -6.79 10.34 11.21
CA GLU A 29 -6.14 11.52 10.63
C GLU A 29 -5.05 12.14 11.51
N ARG A 30 -5.18 12.12 12.84
CA ARG A 30 -4.19 12.73 13.76
C ARG A 30 -3.01 11.83 14.11
N TYR A 31 -3.05 10.56 13.73
CA TYR A 31 -2.05 9.55 14.10
C TYR A 31 -1.09 9.20 12.96
N LEU A 32 -1.38 9.67 11.75
CA LEU A 32 -0.47 9.63 10.60
C LEU A 32 0.55 10.76 10.73
N LYS A 33 1.44 10.70 11.73
CA LYS A 33 2.57 11.62 11.85
C LYS A 33 3.68 11.17 10.90
N GLY A 34 3.45 11.38 9.61
CA GLY A 34 4.47 11.39 8.57
C GLY A 34 4.08 12.50 7.61
N ASP A 35 4.86 13.58 7.55
CA ASP A 35 4.57 14.71 6.65
C ASP A 35 4.48 14.26 5.18
N VAL A 36 5.03 13.08 4.85
CA VAL A 36 4.94 12.39 3.56
C VAL A 36 4.89 10.87 3.82
N SER A 37 4.24 10.09 2.93
CA SER A 37 4.21 8.62 3.03
C SER A 37 5.64 8.03 3.08
N PHE A 38 5.88 7.09 3.99
CA PHE A 38 7.15 6.37 4.14
C PHE A 38 7.57 5.66 2.85
N SER A 39 6.59 5.16 2.10
CA SER A 39 6.82 4.67 0.76
C SER A 39 5.64 4.95 -0.16
N ARG A 40 5.93 5.21 -1.44
CA ARG A 40 4.94 5.45 -2.50
C ARG A 40 5.20 4.48 -3.65
N LEU A 41 4.22 3.65 -3.90
CA LEU A 41 4.20 2.70 -5.01
C LEU A 41 3.29 3.24 -6.10
N ARG A 42 3.74 3.17 -7.36
CA ARG A 42 2.88 3.40 -8.52
C ARG A 42 2.70 2.08 -9.23
N ALA A 43 1.47 1.58 -9.25
CA ALA A 43 1.17 0.39 -10.01
C ALA A 43 1.02 0.79 -11.48
N LEU A 44 1.87 0.24 -12.34
CA LEU A 44 1.66 0.34 -13.79
C LEU A 44 0.73 -0.80 -14.18
N THR A 45 -0.57 -0.50 -14.24
CA THR A 45 -1.55 -1.38 -14.86
C THR A 45 -1.35 -1.33 -16.38
N PRO A 46 -1.32 -2.47 -17.08
CA PRO A 46 -1.25 -2.47 -18.54
C PRO A 46 -2.48 -1.79 -19.15
N ASN A 47 -3.63 -1.90 -18.49
CA ASN A 47 -4.78 -1.06 -18.79
C ASN A 47 -4.69 0.26 -18.02
N LYS A 48 -4.40 1.37 -18.71
CA LYS A 48 -4.32 2.71 -18.10
C LYS A 48 -5.62 3.15 -17.40
N ALA A 49 -6.77 2.54 -17.74
CA ALA A 49 -8.05 2.80 -17.09
C ALA A 49 -8.27 1.95 -15.82
N ALA A 50 -7.46 0.91 -15.60
CA ALA A 50 -7.52 0.12 -14.39
C ALA A 50 -6.84 0.87 -13.24
N GLY A 51 -7.66 1.39 -12.33
CA GLY A 51 -7.22 1.95 -11.06
C GLY A 51 -6.92 0.84 -10.05
N ILE A 52 -5.97 1.10 -9.13
CA ILE A 52 -5.83 0.26 -7.93
C ILE A 52 -7.00 0.55 -7.00
N CYS A 53 -7.73 -0.50 -6.62
CA CYS A 53 -8.90 -0.36 -5.75
C CYS A 53 -8.65 -0.86 -4.33
N GLN A 54 -7.82 -1.88 -4.18
CA GLN A 54 -7.56 -2.47 -2.87
C GLN A 54 -6.07 -2.75 -2.70
N CYS A 55 -5.59 -2.60 -1.46
CA CYS A 55 -4.25 -3.00 -1.05
C CYS A 55 -4.25 -3.59 0.35
N ALA A 56 -3.40 -4.58 0.58
CA ALA A 56 -3.22 -5.24 1.87
C ALA A 56 -1.75 -5.64 2.06
N PHE A 57 -1.32 -5.80 3.32
CA PHE A 57 -0.04 -6.45 3.59
C PHE A 57 -0.15 -7.95 3.31
N ASP A 58 0.89 -8.50 2.70
CA ASP A 58 1.04 -9.94 2.50
C ASP A 58 1.39 -10.62 3.85
N LYS A 59 1.42 -11.97 3.85
CA LYS A 59 1.81 -12.78 5.02
C LYS A 59 3.18 -12.37 5.56
N ASN A 60 4.11 -12.08 4.66
CA ASN A 60 5.39 -11.50 4.99
C ASN A 60 5.20 -9.99 5.05
N SER A 61 5.28 -9.40 6.24
CA SER A 61 4.92 -7.99 6.48
C SER A 61 5.83 -6.97 5.76
N ASP A 62 6.78 -7.41 4.93
CA ASP A 62 7.64 -6.65 4.02
C ASP A 62 7.12 -6.63 2.57
N SER A 63 5.93 -7.15 2.31
CA SER A 63 5.25 -7.00 1.02
C SER A 63 3.81 -6.49 1.12
N ILE A 64 3.36 -5.84 0.05
CA ILE A 64 2.00 -5.37 -0.17
C ILE A 64 1.45 -6.00 -1.42
N ILE A 65 0.24 -6.52 -1.29
CA ILE A 65 -0.60 -6.97 -2.37
C ILE A 65 -1.50 -5.82 -2.80
N ALA A 66 -1.70 -5.65 -4.10
CA ALA A 66 -2.67 -4.73 -4.66
C ALA A 66 -3.50 -5.39 -5.77
N LEU A 67 -4.79 -5.04 -5.78
CA LEU A 67 -5.73 -5.46 -6.79
C LEU A 67 -6.19 -4.24 -7.59
N ALA A 68 -6.20 -4.38 -8.91
CA ALA A 68 -6.83 -3.41 -9.80
C ALA A 68 -8.22 -3.85 -10.21
N ASN A 69 -9.02 -2.90 -10.67
CA ASN A 69 -10.39 -3.13 -11.11
C ASN A 69 -10.53 -4.08 -12.31
N ASP A 70 -9.46 -4.30 -13.07
CA ASP A 70 -9.42 -5.24 -14.20
C ASP A 70 -9.04 -6.67 -13.80
N GLY A 71 -8.93 -6.95 -12.49
CA GLY A 71 -8.49 -8.25 -11.96
C GLY A 71 -6.97 -8.41 -11.93
N SER A 72 -6.19 -7.42 -12.38
CA SER A 72 -4.73 -7.46 -12.28
C SER A 72 -4.28 -7.50 -10.82
N TYR A 73 -3.29 -8.34 -10.56
CA TYR A 73 -2.69 -8.53 -9.25
C TYR A 73 -1.23 -8.04 -9.24
N PHE A 74 -0.85 -7.40 -8.14
CA PHE A 74 0.49 -6.88 -7.93
C PHE A 74 1.01 -7.24 -6.55
N ASN A 75 2.24 -7.75 -6.49
CA ASN A 75 2.98 -7.89 -5.24
C ASN A 75 4.19 -6.93 -5.25
N PHE A 76 4.25 -6.06 -4.25
CA PHE A 76 5.32 -5.09 -4.04
C PHE A 76 6.08 -5.41 -2.77
N GLN A 77 7.38 -5.68 -2.90
CA GLN A 77 8.24 -5.79 -1.74
C GLN A 77 8.81 -4.42 -1.37
N PHE A 78 8.79 -4.09 -0.09
CA PHE A 78 9.34 -2.86 0.44
C PHE A 78 10.27 -3.14 1.62
N ASP A 79 11.34 -2.37 1.70
CA ASP A 79 12.27 -2.43 2.81
C ASP A 79 11.70 -1.61 3.98
N LYS A 80 11.48 -2.26 5.12
CA LYS A 80 10.91 -1.64 6.32
C LYS A 80 11.83 -0.62 6.99
N ASN A 81 13.13 -0.72 6.78
CA ASN A 81 14.13 0.15 7.40
C ASN A 81 14.39 1.39 6.54
N THR A 82 14.42 1.21 5.21
CA THR A 82 14.76 2.29 4.27
C THR A 82 13.56 2.89 3.55
N GLY A 83 12.43 2.20 3.52
CA GLY A 83 11.23 2.60 2.78
C GLY A 83 11.35 2.44 1.26
N SER A 84 12.49 1.93 0.79
CA SER A 84 12.70 1.64 -0.63
C SER A 84 11.79 0.51 -1.09
N CYS A 85 11.20 0.65 -2.27
CA CYS A 85 10.37 -0.38 -2.88
C CYS A 85 11.11 -1.06 -4.01
N LYS A 86 11.02 -2.38 -4.06
CA LYS A 86 11.54 -3.21 -5.16
C LYS A 86 10.41 -3.61 -6.10
N LYS A 87 10.83 -3.97 -7.31
CA LYS A 87 9.99 -4.14 -8.50
C LYS A 87 8.81 -5.08 -8.25
N GLN A 88 7.68 -4.65 -8.79
CA GLN A 88 6.38 -5.28 -8.85
C GLN A 88 6.44 -6.66 -9.54
N ASN A 89 6.01 -7.72 -8.86
CA ASN A 89 5.61 -8.94 -9.54
C ASN A 89 4.16 -8.75 -10.02
N TYR A 90 4.00 -8.72 -11.33
CA TYR A 90 2.71 -8.60 -12.00
C TYR A 90 2.20 -9.99 -12.37
N CYS A 91 0.99 -10.33 -11.95
CA CYS A 91 0.29 -11.50 -12.44
C CYS A 91 -1.09 -11.07 -12.94
N PHE A 92 -1.38 -11.38 -14.21
CA PHE A 92 -2.73 -11.31 -14.74
C PHE A 92 -3.34 -12.69 -14.58
N SER A 93 -4.33 -12.83 -13.71
CA SER A 93 -5.11 -14.07 -13.64
C SER A 93 -6.55 -13.71 -13.37
N LEU A 94 -7.39 -13.90 -14.39
CA LEU A 94 -8.78 -14.35 -14.32
C LEU A 94 -9.27 -14.64 -15.74
N SER A 95 -8.82 -15.78 -16.28
CA SER A 95 -9.54 -16.62 -17.25
C SER A 95 -9.02 -18.04 -17.15
#